data_AF-A0A6P2BFV7-F1
#
_entry.id   AF-A0A6P2BFV7-F1
#
_cell.length_a   1.000
_cell.length_b   1.000
_cell.length_c   1.000
_cell.angle_alpha   90.00
_cell.angle_beta   90.00
_cell.angle_gamma   90.00
#
_symmetry.space_group_name_H-M   'P 1'
#
loop_
_entity.id
_entity.type
_entity.pdbx_description
1 polymer ?
#
loop_
_entity_poly.entity_id
_entity_poly.type
_entity_poly.pdbx_seq_one_letter_code
_entity_poly.pdbx_strand_id
1 'polypeptide(L)'
;MPVRIKSLGQLRRLLKGVAPRGGGKSSRRRRTSTISEPQRRLWEAVKSRYPNAEQDKRGLIAGRRYIADILIAEYGLVIEVDGWEFHGKYKSGFQRDREKDRAFMIAGYRICRFSAGEILRDVEGVLETLEQVIGKIRDEKK
;
A
#
# COMPACT_ATOMS: atom_id res chain seq x y z
N MET A 1 -8.31 -26.81 14.21
CA MET A 1 -9.31 -25.86 14.76
C MET A 1 -9.41 -24.68 13.80
N PRO A 2 -10.42 -24.60 12.90
CA PRO A 2 -10.52 -23.47 11.99
C PRO A 2 -11.03 -22.23 12.73
N VAL A 3 -10.28 -21.13 12.65
CA VAL A 3 -10.66 -19.85 13.24
C VAL A 3 -11.70 -19.20 12.34
N ARG A 4 -12.94 -19.15 12.82
CA ARG A 4 -14.11 -18.60 12.13
C ARG A 4 -13.95 -17.06 12.03
N ILE A 5 -13.56 -16.56 10.86
CA ILE A 5 -13.46 -15.11 10.62
C ILE A 5 -14.88 -14.56 10.48
N LYS A 6 -15.31 -13.74 11.45
CA LYS A 6 -16.64 -13.11 11.48
C LYS A 6 -16.79 -12.14 10.30
N SER A 7 -18.03 -12.05 9.78
CA SER A 7 -18.36 -11.31 8.56
C SER A 7 -18.03 -9.80 8.65
N LEU A 8 -17.61 -9.26 7.50
CA LEU A 8 -17.15 -7.88 7.27
C LEU A 8 -18.18 -6.78 7.60
N GLY A 9 -19.43 -7.13 7.94
CA GLY A 9 -20.51 -6.18 8.25
C GLY A 9 -20.48 -5.59 9.66
N GLN A 10 -19.81 -6.23 10.63
CA GLN A 10 -19.87 -5.81 12.05
C GLN A 10 -18.77 -4.84 12.50
N LEU A 11 -17.72 -4.61 11.72
CA LEU A 11 -16.60 -3.74 12.12
C LEU A 11 -16.82 -2.23 11.84
N ARG A 12 -17.95 -1.83 11.26
CA ARG A 12 -18.23 -0.43 10.87
C ARG A 12 -18.73 0.50 12.00
N ARG A 13 -18.84 0.03 13.26
CA ARG A 13 -19.50 0.81 14.34
C ARG A 13 -18.59 1.30 15.49
N LEU A 14 -17.26 1.24 15.37
CA LEU A 14 -16.34 1.71 16.43
C LEU A 14 -15.47 2.92 16.05
N LEU A 15 -15.89 3.72 15.07
CA LEU A 15 -15.13 4.90 14.60
C LEU A 15 -15.99 6.17 14.55
N LYS A 16 -16.53 6.59 15.70
CA LYS A 16 -17.00 7.97 15.89
C LYS A 16 -16.49 8.52 17.21
N GLY A 17 -15.66 9.56 17.11
CA GLY A 17 -15.34 10.46 18.22
C GLY A 17 -13.85 10.73 18.36
N VAL A 18 -13.41 11.90 17.90
CA VAL A 18 -12.68 12.94 18.66
C VAL A 18 -12.22 14.02 17.68
N ALA A 19 -12.59 15.27 18.00
CA ALA A 19 -12.31 16.50 17.26
C ALA A 19 -10.82 16.95 17.40
N PRO A 20 -10.32 17.88 16.57
CA PRO A 20 -8.89 18.18 16.46
C PRO A 20 -8.43 19.25 17.46
N ARG A 21 -7.14 19.22 17.83
CA ARG A 21 -6.45 20.36 18.46
C ARG A 21 -5.16 20.72 17.70
N GLY A 22 -5.13 21.95 17.17
CA GLY A 22 -4.05 22.93 17.37
C GLY A 22 -2.71 22.76 16.63
N GLY A 23 -2.56 23.49 15.52
CA GLY A 23 -1.59 24.59 15.37
C GLY A 23 -0.08 24.30 15.40
N GLY A 24 0.53 24.19 14.21
CA GLY A 24 1.97 24.37 14.01
C GLY A 24 2.26 24.77 12.56
N LYS A 25 2.53 26.05 12.31
CA LYS A 25 2.91 26.58 11.00
C LYS A 25 4.29 26.03 10.63
N SER A 26 4.36 25.07 9.71
CA SER A 26 5.61 24.73 9.02
C SER A 26 5.47 25.02 7.55
N SER A 27 6.43 25.80 7.05
CA SER A 27 6.49 26.41 5.74
C SER A 27 6.20 25.43 4.60
N ARG A 28 5.31 25.87 3.70
CA ARG A 28 5.11 25.30 2.36
C ARG A 28 6.44 25.34 1.60
N ARG A 29 7.19 24.25 1.63
CA ARG A 29 8.10 23.91 0.55
C ARG A 29 7.37 22.86 -0.27
N ARG A 30 6.66 23.28 -1.33
CA ARG A 30 6.19 22.35 -2.36
C ARG A 30 7.44 21.79 -3.03
N ARG A 31 8.02 20.74 -2.44
CA ARG A 31 8.86 19.82 -3.19
C ARG A 31 7.88 19.16 -4.16
N THR A 32 7.93 19.54 -5.42
CA THR A 32 7.48 18.68 -6.51
C THR A 32 8.29 17.40 -6.36
N SER A 33 7.72 16.41 -5.67
CA SER A 33 8.33 15.09 -5.58
C SER A 33 8.27 14.49 -6.98
N THR A 34 9.38 14.53 -7.69
CA THR A 34 9.57 13.74 -8.89
C THR A 34 9.42 12.28 -8.48
N ILE A 35 8.35 11.62 -8.96
CA ILE A 35 8.13 10.18 -8.79
C ILE A 35 9.35 9.46 -9.39
N SER A 36 9.88 8.45 -8.70
CA SER A 36 11.01 7.68 -9.23
C SER A 36 10.62 6.94 -10.51
N GLU A 37 11.56 6.73 -11.43
CA GLU A 37 11.26 6.02 -12.69
C GLU A 37 10.62 4.63 -12.48
N PRO A 38 11.10 3.77 -11.54
CA PRO A 38 10.43 2.50 -11.24
C PRO A 38 8.98 2.71 -10.75
N GLN A 39 8.75 3.67 -9.85
CA GLN A 39 7.41 3.92 -9.31
C GLN A 39 6.46 4.46 -10.39
N ARG A 40 6.96 5.30 -11.31
CA ARG A 40 6.19 5.79 -12.46
C ARG A 40 5.82 4.63 -13.39
N ARG A 41 6.80 3.81 -13.78
CA ARG A 41 6.59 2.68 -14.70
C ARG A 41 5.61 1.66 -14.12
N LEU A 42 5.75 1.33 -12.84
CA LEU A 42 4.80 0.46 -12.15
C LEU A 42 3.39 1.07 -12.14
N TRP A 43 3.28 2.36 -11.82
CA TRP A 43 1.98 3.04 -11.78
C TRP A 43 1.28 3.03 -13.13
N GLU A 44 1.97 3.40 -14.22
CA GLU A 44 1.39 3.42 -15.56
C GLU A 44 0.88 2.03 -15.98
N ALA A 45 1.68 0.99 -15.73
CA ALA A 45 1.33 -0.40 -16.01
C ALA A 45 0.11 -0.86 -15.20
N VAL A 46 0.12 -0.66 -13.87
CA VAL A 46 -0.98 -1.06 -12.99
C VAL A 46 -2.25 -0.28 -13.31
N LYS A 47 -2.16 1.02 -13.57
CA LYS A 47 -3.32 1.88 -13.88
C LYS A 47 -3.98 1.51 -15.20
N SER A 48 -3.19 1.12 -16.20
CA SER A 48 -3.70 0.60 -17.48
C SER A 48 -4.55 -0.65 -17.27
N ARG A 49 -4.08 -1.58 -16.44
CA ARG A 49 -4.77 -2.86 -16.19
C ARG A 49 -5.91 -2.77 -15.18
N TYR A 50 -5.77 -1.90 -14.19
CA TYR A 50 -6.71 -1.69 -13.09
C TYR A 50 -7.08 -0.20 -13.00
N PRO A 51 -8.07 0.27 -13.78
CA PRO A 51 -8.46 1.67 -13.84
C PRO A 51 -8.90 2.28 -12.49
N ASN A 52 -9.33 1.44 -11.53
CA ASN A 52 -9.71 1.86 -10.19
C ASN A 52 -8.53 1.92 -9.19
N ALA A 53 -7.31 1.63 -9.63
CA ALA A 53 -6.13 1.77 -8.78
C ALA A 53 -5.91 3.24 -8.38
N GLU A 54 -5.46 3.45 -7.15
CA GLU A 54 -5.15 4.75 -6.58
C GLU A 54 -3.65 4.84 -6.25
N GLN A 55 -2.97 5.89 -6.70
CA GLN A 55 -1.57 6.16 -6.37
C GLN A 55 -1.44 6.96 -5.07
N ASP A 56 -0.35 6.74 -4.33
CA ASP A 56 0.02 7.47 -3.09
C ASP A 56 -1.13 7.51 -2.07
N LYS A 57 -1.80 6.37 -1.90
CA LYS A 57 -3.02 6.28 -1.09
C LYS A 57 -2.71 6.48 0.39
N ARG A 58 -3.36 7.48 0.99
CA ARG A 58 -3.24 7.84 2.41
C ARG A 58 -4.50 7.47 3.19
N GLY A 59 -4.36 7.47 4.52
CA GLY A 59 -5.51 7.33 5.42
C GLY A 59 -6.07 5.91 5.51
N LEU A 60 -5.34 4.90 5.02
CA LEU A 60 -5.72 3.49 5.12
C LEU A 60 -5.72 2.98 6.56
N ILE A 61 -4.88 3.57 7.42
CA ILE A 61 -4.77 3.21 8.83
C ILE A 61 -5.06 4.46 9.67
N ALA A 62 -6.13 4.42 10.46
CA ALA A 62 -6.51 5.52 11.35
C ALA A 62 -5.38 5.85 12.34
N GLY A 63 -5.09 7.14 12.53
CA GLY A 63 -4.04 7.61 13.42
C GLY A 63 -2.60 7.39 12.94
N ARG A 64 -2.40 6.80 11.75
CA ARG A 64 -1.07 6.61 11.14
C ARG A 64 -0.95 7.42 9.86
N ARG A 65 0.24 7.97 9.62
CA ARG A 65 0.58 8.72 8.40
C ARG A 65 1.30 7.83 7.39
N TYR A 66 0.76 6.63 7.16
CA TYR A 66 1.26 5.72 6.14
C TYR A 66 0.69 6.07 4.77
N ILE A 67 1.50 5.78 3.75
CA ILE A 67 1.20 5.96 2.34
C ILE A 67 1.47 4.60 1.69
N ALA A 68 0.50 4.11 0.93
CA ALA A 68 0.68 3.00 0.01
C ALA A 68 0.99 3.56 -1.38
N ASP A 69 2.01 3.06 -2.06
CA ASP A 69 2.38 3.56 -3.39
C ASP A 69 1.23 3.36 -4.38
N ILE A 70 0.60 2.17 -4.36
CA ILE A 70 -0.61 1.89 -5.12
C ILE A 70 -1.58 1.06 -4.28
N LEU A 71 -2.88 1.39 -4.34
CA LEU A 71 -3.97 0.60 -3.79
C LEU A 71 -4.91 0.13 -4.90
N ILE A 72 -5.26 -1.16 -4.91
CA ILE A 72 -6.42 -1.68 -5.62
C ILE A 72 -7.48 -2.08 -4.59
N ALA A 73 -8.39 -1.15 -4.30
CA ALA A 73 -9.32 -1.25 -3.17
C ALA A 73 -10.26 -2.46 -3.25
N GLU A 74 -10.69 -2.83 -4.47
CA GLU A 74 -11.56 -3.99 -4.73
C GLU A 74 -10.98 -5.30 -4.19
N TYR A 75 -9.66 -5.45 -4.27
CA TYR A 75 -8.94 -6.65 -3.82
C TYR A 75 -8.32 -6.49 -2.44
N GLY A 76 -8.43 -5.31 -1.82
CA GLY A 76 -7.70 -4.98 -0.59
C GLY A 76 -6.19 -5.15 -0.78
N LEU A 77 -5.67 -4.82 -1.96
CA LEU A 77 -4.28 -5.07 -2.34
C LEU A 77 -3.49 -3.77 -2.34
N VAL A 78 -2.46 -3.70 -1.51
CA VAL A 78 -1.44 -2.66 -1.48
C VAL A 78 -0.23 -3.15 -2.27
N ILE A 79 0.29 -2.29 -3.16
CA ILE A 79 1.49 -2.56 -3.95
C ILE A 79 2.51 -1.47 -3.60
N GLU A 80 3.74 -1.89 -3.32
CA GLU A 80 4.82 -1.02 -2.85
C GLU A 80 6.09 -1.25 -3.68
N VAL A 81 6.82 -0.18 -3.94
CA VAL A 81 8.16 -0.25 -4.54
C VAL A 81 9.18 -0.34 -3.42
N ASP A 82 9.91 -1.45 -3.37
CA ASP A 82 10.93 -1.66 -2.33
C ASP A 82 12.19 -0.84 -2.66
N GLY A 83 12.28 0.34 -2.06
CA GLY A 83 13.41 1.27 -2.17
C GLY A 83 14.60 0.86 -1.30
N TRP A 84 15.00 -0.41 -1.31
CA TRP A 84 16.05 -0.94 -0.44
C TRP A 84 17.37 -0.16 -0.53
N GLU A 85 17.63 0.51 -1.67
CA GLU A 85 18.78 1.41 -1.87
C GLU A 85 18.80 2.64 -0.94
N PHE A 86 17.66 3.10 -0.44
CA PHE A 86 17.57 4.29 0.42
C PHE A 86 17.17 3.98 1.88
N HIS A 87 16.42 2.91 2.13
CA HIS A 87 15.88 2.60 3.47
C HIS A 87 16.70 1.59 4.28
N GLY A 88 17.58 0.82 3.63
CA GLY A 88 18.39 -0.23 4.27
C GLY A 88 19.63 0.27 5.03
N LYS A 89 20.06 1.53 4.84
CA LYS A 89 21.30 2.07 5.45
C LYS A 89 21.23 2.23 6.98
N TYR A 90 20.05 2.21 7.59
CA TYR A 90 19.88 2.33 9.04
C TYR A 90 18.82 1.36 9.58
N LYS A 91 19.13 0.68 10.70
CA LYS A 91 18.25 -0.29 11.40
C LYS A 91 16.84 0.26 11.69
N SER A 92 16.71 1.57 11.87
CA SER A 92 15.45 2.28 12.13
C SER A 92 14.51 2.34 10.91
N GLY A 93 15.05 2.45 9.69
CA GLY A 93 14.25 2.47 8.45
C GLY A 93 13.57 1.12 8.21
N PHE A 94 14.33 0.04 8.37
CA PHE A 94 13.84 -1.32 8.22
C PHE A 94 12.73 -1.69 9.22
N GLN A 95 12.87 -1.29 10.49
CA GLN A 95 11.84 -1.54 11.51
C GLN A 95 10.53 -0.83 11.18
N ARG A 96 10.61 0.43 10.73
CA ARG A 96 9.44 1.24 10.37
C ARG A 96 8.69 0.66 9.16
N ASP A 97 9.40 0.12 8.19
CA ASP A 97 8.78 -0.55 7.04
C ASP A 97 8.02 -1.81 7.47
N ARG A 98 8.62 -2.64 8.34
CA ARG A 98 7.92 -3.80 8.89
C ARG A 98 6.70 -3.43 9.73
N GLU A 99 6.77 -2.32 10.47
CA GLU A 99 5.61 -1.79 11.21
C GLU A 99 4.49 -1.33 10.27
N LYS A 100 4.84 -0.68 9.15
CA LYS A 100 3.88 -0.29 8.11
C LYS A 100 3.19 -1.54 7.53
N ASP A 101 3.98 -2.54 7.16
CA ASP A 101 3.45 -3.77 6.57
C ASP A 101 2.51 -4.50 7.54
N ARG A 102 2.92 -4.65 8.80
CA ARG A 102 2.06 -5.24 9.83
C ARG A 102 0.76 -4.48 10.01
N ALA A 103 0.81 -3.15 10.02
CA ALA A 103 -0.39 -2.34 10.17
C ALA A 103 -1.37 -2.52 9.00
N PHE A 104 -0.87 -2.58 7.77
CA PHE A 104 -1.69 -2.89 6.59
C PHE A 104 -2.31 -4.28 6.68
N MET A 105 -1.52 -5.30 7.03
CA MET A 105 -2.03 -6.67 7.19
C MET A 105 -3.10 -6.78 8.29
N ILE A 106 -2.90 -6.15 9.45
CA ILE A 106 -3.88 -6.11 10.54
C ILE A 106 -5.18 -5.44 10.10
N ALA A 107 -5.09 -4.40 9.26
CA ALA A 107 -6.26 -3.74 8.69
C ALA A 107 -6.93 -4.52 7.55
N GLY A 108 -6.45 -5.72 7.22
CA GLY A 108 -7.05 -6.61 6.22
C GLY A 108 -6.54 -6.38 4.80
N TYR A 109 -5.46 -5.62 4.61
CA TYR A 109 -4.81 -5.47 3.31
C TYR A 109 -3.80 -6.58 3.06
N ARG A 110 -3.72 -7.03 1.82
CA ARG A 110 -2.60 -7.84 1.30
C ARG A 110 -1.55 -6.90 0.72
N ILE A 111 -0.28 -7.30 0.77
CA ILE A 111 0.84 -6.46 0.35
C ILE A 111 1.69 -7.23 -0.67
N CYS A 112 1.95 -6.61 -1.82
CA CYS A 112 2.97 -7.06 -2.77
C CYS A 112 4.05 -5.98 -2.88
N ARG A 113 5.31 -6.36 -2.69
CA ARG A 113 6.47 -5.47 -2.83
C ARG A 113 7.30 -5.91 -4.03
N PHE A 114 7.71 -4.96 -4.85
CA PHE A 114 8.60 -5.20 -5.99
C PHE A 114 9.81 -4.27 -5.87
N SER A 115 11.02 -4.80 -6.04
CA SER A 115 12.22 -3.97 -6.09
C SER A 115 12.23 -3.09 -7.35
N ALA A 116 12.96 -1.98 -7.29
CA ALA A 116 13.20 -1.13 -8.46
C ALA A 116 13.79 -1.94 -9.63
N GLY A 117 14.72 -2.86 -9.34
CA GLY A 117 15.35 -3.72 -10.33
C GLY A 117 14.36 -4.66 -11.04
N GLU A 118 13.42 -5.26 -10.30
CA GLU A 118 12.36 -6.09 -10.89
C GLU A 118 11.49 -5.29 -11.85
N ILE A 119 11.02 -4.11 -11.42
CA ILE A 119 10.13 -3.25 -12.22
C ILE A 119 10.84 -2.74 -13.49
N LEU A 120 12.09 -2.30 -13.37
CA LEU A 120 12.84 -1.78 -14.51
C LEU A 120 13.23 -2.87 -15.50
N ARG A 121 13.52 -4.08 -15.01
CA ARG A 121 13.88 -5.23 -15.85
C ARG A 121 12.68 -5.76 -16.61
N ASP A 122 11.55 -5.97 -15.92
CA ASP A 122 10.39 -6.64 -16.50
C ASP A 122 9.10 -6.24 -15.78
N VAL A 123 8.45 -5.18 -16.26
CA VAL A 123 7.18 -4.71 -15.70
C VAL A 123 6.01 -5.64 -16.06
N GLU A 124 6.09 -6.37 -17.17
CA GLU A 124 5.04 -7.31 -17.56
C GLU A 124 5.03 -8.52 -16.62
N GLY A 125 6.20 -9.09 -16.29
CA GLY A 125 6.30 -10.13 -15.26
C GLY A 125 5.81 -9.69 -13.87
N VAL A 126 5.95 -8.40 -13.54
CA VAL A 126 5.34 -7.81 -12.33
C VAL A 126 3.82 -7.82 -12.43
N LEU A 127 3.24 -7.44 -13.58
CA LEU A 127 1.80 -7.51 -13.80
C LEU A 127 1.27 -8.95 -13.75
N GLU A 128 1.95 -9.90 -14.36
CA GLU A 128 1.58 -11.32 -14.31
C GLU A 128 1.54 -11.84 -12.86
N THR A 129 2.54 -11.45 -12.05
CA THR A 129 2.56 -11.79 -10.62
C THR A 129 1.36 -11.19 -9.89
N LEU A 130 1.02 -9.92 -10.16
CA LEU A 130 -0.15 -9.27 -9.60
C LEU A 130 -1.46 -9.95 -10.01
N GLU A 131 -1.57 -10.38 -11.26
CA GLU A 131 -2.74 -11.11 -11.76
C GLU A 131 -2.91 -12.45 -11.05
N GLN A 132 -1.83 -13.20 -10.82
CA GLN A 132 -1.87 -14.45 -10.04
C GLN A 132 -2.32 -14.20 -8.60
N VAL A 133 -1.80 -13.15 -7.95
CA VAL A 133 -2.21 -12.76 -6.59
C VAL A 133 -3.70 -12.41 -6.57
N ILE A 134 -4.17 -11.60 -7.51
CA ILE A 134 -5.58 -11.20 -7.61
C ILE A 134 -6.47 -12.41 -7.91
N GLY A 135 -6.02 -13.35 -8.74
CA GLY A 135 -6.69 -14.63 -8.98
C GLY A 135 -6.94 -15.39 -7.68
N LYS A 136 -5.90 -15.57 -6.85
CA LYS A 136 -6.04 -16.19 -5.52
C LYS A 136 -7.00 -15.42 -4.61
N ILE A 137 -6.94 -14.10 -4.59
CA ILE A 137 -7.86 -13.25 -3.81
C ILE A 137 -9.31 -13.49 -4.22
N ARG A 138 -9.57 -13.65 -5.51
CA ARG A 138 -10.93 -13.90 -6.04
C ARG A 138 -11.41 -15.29 -5.65
N ASP A 139 -10.55 -16.30 -5.68
CA ASP A 139 -10.91 -17.68 -5.34
C ASP A 139 -11.17 -17.85 -3.85
N GLU A 140 -10.47 -17.12 -2.97
CA GLU A 140 -10.75 -17.10 -1.52
C GLU A 140 -12.09 -16.43 -1.15
N LYS A 141 -12.67 -15.64 -2.06
CA LYS A 141 -13.97 -14.97 -1.85
C LYS A 141 -15.16 -15.80 -2.34
N LYS A 142 -14.94 -16.89 -3.07
CA LYS A 142 -15.97 -17.86 -3.48
C LYS A 142 -16.28 -18.79 -2.32
#